data_AF-I9QZI2-F1
#
_entry.id   AF-I9QZI2-F1
#
_cell.length_a   1.000
_cell.length_b   1.000
_cell.length_c   1.000
_cell.angle_alpha   90.00
_cell.angle_beta   90.00
_cell.angle_gamma   90.00
#
_symmetry.space_group_name_H-M   'P 1'
#
loop_
_entity.id
_entity.type
_entity.pdbx_description
1 polymer ?
#
loop_
_entity_poly.entity_id
_entity_poly.type
_entity_poly.pdbx_seq_one_letter_code
_entity_poly.pdbx_strand_id
1 'polypeptide(L)' 'MEEKKKKKTMDGMALRTYLRSLPVCESSEMAKRLADECKVPIYTFNNWRSGWVRIPELAKDKIEEVAGVKIFERE' A
#
# COMPACT_ATOMS: atom_id res chain seq x y z
N MET A 1 -22.50 -2.46 0.82
CA MET A 1 -21.54 -1.43 1.30
C MET A 1 -20.45 -2.00 2.21
N GLU A 2 -20.72 -3.07 2.95
CA GLU A 2 -19.81 -3.65 3.94
C GLU A 2 -18.54 -4.28 3.33
N GLU A 3 -18.67 -4.97 2.19
CA GLU A 3 -17.53 -5.61 1.50
C GLU A 3 -16.51 -4.59 0.98
N LYS A 4 -16.97 -3.44 0.47
CA LYS A 4 -16.10 -2.34 0.04
C LYS A 4 -15.34 -1.72 1.21
N LYS A 5 -15.89 -1.76 2.44
CA LYS A 5 -15.17 -1.34 3.65
C LYS A 5 -14.14 -2.40 4.04
N LYS A 6 -14.52 -3.69 4.07
CA LYS A 6 -13.61 -4.81 4.38
C LYS A 6 -12.41 -4.85 3.44
N LYS A 7 -12.61 -4.76 2.11
CA LYS A 7 -11.51 -4.76 1.11
C LYS A 7 -10.53 -3.59 1.32
N LYS A 8 -11.00 -2.38 1.65
CA LYS A 8 -10.12 -1.22 1.96
C LYS A 8 -9.22 -1.49 3.17
N THR A 9 -9.77 -2.09 4.21
CA THR A 9 -9.01 -2.41 5.42
C THR A 9 -8.01 -3.54 5.16
N MET A 10 -8.36 -4.53 4.34
CA MET A 10 -7.46 -5.62 3.96
C MET A 10 -6.27 -5.13 3.12
N ASP A 11 -6.53 -4.28 2.11
CA ASP A 11 -5.48 -3.68 1.30
C ASP A 11 -4.49 -2.88 2.15
N GLY A 12 -5.01 -2.03 3.06
CA GLY A 12 -4.15 -1.27 3.97
C GLY A 12 -3.35 -2.16 4.92
N MET A 13 -3.96 -3.24 5.41
CA MET A 13 -3.30 -4.21 6.29
C MET A 13 -2.20 -4.99 5.56
N ALA A 14 -2.44 -5.40 4.31
CA ALA A 14 -1.45 -6.07 3.47
C ALA A 14 -0.23 -5.17 3.21
N LEU A 15 -0.48 -3.91 2.81
CA LEU A 15 0.57 -2.91 2.59
C LEU A 15 1.37 -2.65 3.88
N ARG A 16 0.70 -2.53 5.02
CA ARG A 16 1.35 -2.35 6.33
C ARG A 16 2.19 -3.57 6.70
N THR A 17 1.71 -4.77 6.43
CA THR A 17 2.42 -6.03 6.74
C THR A 17 3.68 -6.15 5.89
N TYR A 18 3.58 -5.85 4.60
CA TYR A 18 4.74 -5.78 3.70
C TYR A 18 5.79 -4.80 4.22
N LEU A 19 5.41 -3.55 4.51
CA LEU A 19 6.36 -2.56 5.02
C LEU A 19 6.99 -2.94 6.36
N ARG A 20 6.30 -3.73 7.19
CA ARG A 20 6.83 -4.22 8.47
C ARG A 20 7.76 -5.43 8.31
N SER A 21 7.69 -6.12 7.18
CA SER A 21 8.64 -7.20 6.86
C SER A 21 10.02 -6.68 6.45
N LEU A 22 10.10 -5.41 6.03
CA LEU A 22 11.34 -4.75 5.68
C LEU A 22 12.10 -4.29 6.95
N PRO A 23 13.45 -4.21 6.91
CA PRO A 23 14.24 -3.57 7.96
C PRO A 23 13.75 -2.14 8.26
N VAL A 24 13.78 -1.73 9.53
CA VAL A 24 13.13 -0.49 10.01
C VAL A 24 13.57 0.76 9.23
N CYS A 25 14.85 0.87 8.87
CA CYS A 25 15.35 2.00 8.08
C CYS A 25 14.85 1.97 6.64
N GLU A 26 14.83 0.78 6.02
CA GLU A 26 14.39 0.58 4.63
C GLU A 26 12.87 0.75 4.47
N SER A 27 12.09 0.46 5.52
CA SER A 27 10.64 0.62 5.51
C SER A 27 10.20 2.06 5.21
N SER A 28 10.88 3.05 5.82
CA SER A 28 10.55 4.47 5.60
C SER A 28 10.96 4.94 4.22
N GLU A 29 12.12 4.51 3.73
CA GLU A 29 12.59 4.82 2.38
C GLU A 29 11.72 4.17 1.32
N MET A 30 11.34 2.90 1.51
CA MET A 30 10.42 2.20 0.63
C MET A 30 9.06 2.89 0.58
N ALA A 31 8.51 3.32 1.72
CA ALA A 31 7.25 4.05 1.75
C ALA A 31 7.31 5.37 0.96
N LYS A 32 8.43 6.10 1.05
CA LYS A 32 8.66 7.32 0.24
C LYS A 32 8.76 6.98 -1.24
N ARG A 33 9.58 5.98 -1.60
CA ARG A 33 9.75 5.53 -2.97
C ARG A 33 8.43 5.08 -3.59
N LEU A 34 7.61 4.33 -2.87
CA LEU A 34 6.29 3.90 -3.33
C LEU A 34 5.35 5.09 -3.55
N ALA A 35 5.36 6.08 -2.66
CA ALA A 35 4.58 7.29 -2.83
C ALA A 35 5.02 8.09 -4.08
N ASP A 36 6.32 8.23 -4.29
CA ASP A 36 6.92 8.92 -5.44
C ASP A 36 6.60 8.21 -6.77
N GLU A 37 6.77 6.89 -6.82
CA GLU A 37 6.45 6.05 -7.99
C GLU A 37 4.96 6.04 -8.32
N CYS A 38 4.12 6.05 -7.28
CA CYS A 38 2.67 6.20 -7.45
C CYS A 38 2.24 7.65 -7.75
N LYS A 39 3.19 8.60 -7.76
CA LYS A 39 2.95 10.05 -7.94
C LYS A 39 1.91 10.60 -6.98
N VAL A 40 1.90 10.10 -5.75
CA VAL A 40 0.99 10.55 -4.69
C VAL A 40 1.76 11.17 -3.54
N PRO A 41 1.19 12.17 -2.84
CA PRO A 41 1.77 12.67 -1.62
C PRO A 41 1.89 11.59 -0.54
N ILE A 42 2.92 11.68 0.30
CA ILE A 42 3.16 10.72 1.39
C ILE A 42 1.99 10.59 2.36
N TYR A 43 1.21 11.66 2.59
CA TYR A 43 0.02 11.60 3.44
C TYR A 43 -1.08 10.73 2.82
N THR A 44 -1.23 10.74 1.49
CA THR A 44 -2.15 9.86 0.76
C THR A 44 -1.73 8.41 0.92
N PHE A 45 -0.43 8.14 0.78
CA PHE A 45 0.13 6.81 1.02
C PHE A 45 -0.08 6.34 2.48
N ASN A 46 0.06 7.24 3.46
CA ASN A 46 -0.24 6.93 4.86
C ASN A 46 -1.72 6.60 5.11
N ASN A 47 -2.63 7.25 4.39
CA ASN A 47 -4.05 6.94 4.43
C ASN A 47 -4.35 5.55 3.86
N TRP A 48 -3.64 5.15 2.80
CA TRP A 48 -3.69 3.78 2.25
C TRP A 48 -3.18 2.75 3.27
N ARG A 49 -1.99 2.98 3.84
CA ARG A 49 -1.38 2.12 4.88
C ARG A 49 -2.29 1.94 6.10
N SER A 50 -3.05 2.97 6.44
CA SER A 50 -3.95 2.94 7.58
C SER A 50 -5.36 2.39 7.23
N GLY A 51 -5.63 2.11 5.94
CA GLY A 51 -6.92 1.60 5.45
C GLY A 51 -8.05 2.65 5.41
N TRP A 52 -7.73 3.94 5.51
CA TRP A 52 -8.74 5.02 5.53
C TRP A 52 -9.29 5.31 4.13
N VAL A 53 -8.43 5.16 3.12
CA VAL A 53 -8.73 5.43 1.72
C VAL A 53 -8.45 4.18 0.88
N ARG A 54 -9.26 3.93 -0.15
CA ARG A 54 -9.05 2.82 -1.08
C ARG A 54 -7.78 3.06 -1.89
N ILE A 55 -6.97 2.02 -2.05
CA ILE A 55 -5.83 2.05 -2.97
C ILE A 55 -6.37 1.84 -4.40
N PRO A 56 -6.12 2.77 -5.34
CA PRO A 56 -6.46 2.58 -6.75
C PRO A 56 -5.77 1.33 -7.32
N GLU A 57 -6.42 0.60 -8.23
CA GLU A 57 -5.83 -0.62 -8.83
C GLU A 57 -4.51 -0.33 -9.54
N LEU A 58 -4.42 0.79 -10.27
CA LEU A 58 -3.18 1.25 -10.89
C LEU A 58 -2.03 1.44 -9.87
N ALA A 59 -2.34 1.93 -8.67
CA ALA A 59 -1.34 2.09 -7.62
C ALA A 59 -0.96 0.74 -7.00
N LYS A 60 -1.91 -0.20 -6.89
CA LYS A 60 -1.61 -1.57 -6.44
C LYS A 60 -0.64 -2.26 -7.40
N ASP A 61 -0.89 -2.18 -8.71
CA ASP A 61 0.01 -2.70 -9.75
C ASP A 61 1.42 -2.13 -9.59
N LYS A 62 1.52 -0.80 -9.47
CA LYS A 62 2.82 -0.12 -9.34
C LYS A 62 3.54 -0.49 -8.04
N ILE A 63 2.80 -0.62 -6.93
CA ILE A 63 3.37 -1.05 -5.65
C ILE A 63 3.94 -2.47 -5.76
N GLU A 64 3.22 -3.41 -6.38
CA GLU A 64 3.71 -4.79 -6.58
C GLU A 64 4.90 -4.85 -7.54
N GLU A 65 4.89 -4.02 -8.59
CA GLU A 65 6.02 -3.87 -9.53
C GLU A 65 7.29 -3.38 -8.81
N VAL A 66 7.17 -2.33 -7.98
CA VAL A 66 8.31 -1.76 -7.23
C VAL A 66 8.75 -2.68 -6.09
N ALA A 67 7.80 -3.33 -5.42
CA ALA A 67 8.06 -4.25 -4.33
C ALA A 67 8.64 -5.59 -4.81
N GLY A 68 8.40 -5.95 -6.08
CA GLY A 68 8.80 -7.24 -6.66
C GLY A 68 8.05 -8.44 -6.09
N VAL A 69 6.97 -8.21 -5.35
CA VAL A 69 6.17 -9.25 -4.68
C VAL A 69 4.68 -8.95 -4.81
N LYS A 70 3.86 -9.99 -4.83
CA LYS A 70 2.40 -9.84 -4.77
C LYS A 70 1.99 -9.54 -3.33
N ILE A 71 1.32 -8.42 -3.13
CA ILE A 71 0.89 -7.90 -1.82
C ILE A 71 -0.63 -7.92 -1.72
N PHE A 72 -1.33 -7.62 -2.81
CA PHE A 72 -2.78 -7.44 -2.79
C PHE A 72 -3.48 -8.64 -3.43
N GLU A 73 -4.45 -9.21 -2.72
CA GLU A 73 -5.36 -10.21 -3.30
C GLU A 73 -6.37 -9.53 -4.22
N ARG A 74 -6.42 -10.02 -5.47
CA ARG A 74 -7.39 -9.58 -6.48
C ARG A 74 -8.45 -10.68 -6.61
N GLU A 75 -9.49 -10.60 -5.79
CA GLU A 75 -10.78 -11.27 -6.02
C GLU A 75 -11.70 -10.40 -6.86
#